data_AF-A0A0B1S813-F1
#
_entry.id   AF-A0A0B1S813-F1
#
_cell.length_a   1.000
_cell.length_b   1.000
_cell.length_c   1.000
_cell.angle_alpha   90.00
_cell.angle_beta   90.00
_cell.angle_gamma   90.00
#
_symmetry.space_group_name_H-M   'P 1'
#
loop_
_entity.id
_entity.type
_entity.pdbx_description
1 polymer ?
#
loop_
_entity_poly.entity_id
_entity_poly.type
_entity_poly.pdbx_seq_one_letter_code
_entity_poly.pdbx_strand_id
1 'polypeptide(L)'
;MMSDFVFNWRTGQEFLNFTQDSDFSKSEWWMTEPIYVTATKAKASVAMFFFPECNVDWAPPPHLCVPPRKDGMTFADERIAKIVVEATKTHDLVLVHHSSIREQIANIGPKNANERTATEVDKFQQALERLTAQARERIDLNVIVVSPHGLVDVPRRNVRVLDDYLPMELLQMSVGSGAVKQLVAMPGKTHQIGDLPEWYHYKKSATVPDLVLVAQPGYAIVTVSVLATILNFWD
;
A
#
# COMPACT_ATOMS: atom_id res chain seq x y z
N MET A 1 0.32 -4.48 -7.45
CA MET A 1 -1.00 -4.00 -6.99
C MET A 1 -1.10 -2.52 -7.29
N MET A 2 -2.25 -2.01 -7.73
CA MET A 2 -2.38 -0.63 -8.24
C MET A 2 -2.95 0.35 -7.21
N SER A 3 -3.67 -0.16 -6.21
CA SER A 3 -4.25 0.59 -5.10
C SER A 3 -4.56 -0.39 -3.97
N ASP A 4 -4.69 0.13 -2.75
CA ASP A 4 -5.11 -0.63 -1.57
C ASP A 4 -6.57 -1.11 -1.70
N PHE A 5 -7.36 -0.46 -2.55
CA PHE A 5 -8.75 -0.83 -2.84
C PHE A 5 -8.97 -0.90 -4.35
N VAL A 6 -9.40 -2.05 -4.84
CA VAL A 6 -9.61 -2.29 -6.28
C VAL A 6 -10.91 -3.05 -6.50
N PHE A 7 -11.66 -2.70 -7.54
CA PHE A 7 -12.78 -3.51 -8.00
C PHE A 7 -12.49 -4.10 -9.37
N ASN A 8 -12.62 -5.42 -9.47
CA ASN A 8 -12.53 -6.15 -10.72
C ASN A 8 -13.92 -6.22 -11.35
N TRP A 9 -14.17 -5.32 -12.31
CA TRP A 9 -15.48 -5.22 -12.98
C TRP A 9 -15.87 -6.47 -13.80
N ARG A 10 -14.93 -7.37 -14.11
CA ARG A 10 -15.22 -8.61 -14.84
C ARG A 10 -15.68 -9.72 -13.91
N THR A 11 -15.05 -9.86 -12.74
CA THR A 11 -15.37 -10.91 -11.76
C THR A 11 -16.37 -10.45 -10.70
N GLY A 12 -16.56 -9.13 -10.56
CA GLY A 12 -17.36 -8.53 -9.51
C GLY A 12 -16.71 -8.56 -8.12
N GLN A 13 -15.43 -8.94 -8.04
CA GLN A 13 -14.70 -9.04 -6.78
C GLN A 13 -14.03 -7.72 -6.40
N GLU A 14 -13.89 -7.49 -5.10
CA GLU A 14 -13.17 -6.37 -4.52
C GLU A 14 -11.87 -6.87 -3.88
N PHE A 15 -10.83 -6.06 -3.95
CA PHE A 15 -9.64 -6.18 -3.11
C PHE A 15 -9.76 -5.12 -2.02
N LEU A 16 -9.73 -5.52 -0.75
CA LEU A 16 -10.03 -4.65 0.39
C LEU A 16 -8.83 -4.53 1.35
N ASN A 17 -7.64 -4.32 0.81
CA ASN A 17 -6.42 -4.08 1.57
C ASN A 17 -6.13 -5.16 2.62
N PHE A 18 -6.21 -6.43 2.21
CA PHE A 18 -5.94 -7.60 3.06
C PHE A 18 -6.90 -7.76 4.25
N THR A 19 -8.15 -7.29 4.11
CA THR A 19 -9.17 -7.41 5.17
C THR A 19 -10.13 -8.58 4.99
N GLN A 20 -10.04 -9.29 3.87
CA GLN A 20 -10.88 -10.45 3.53
C GLN A 20 -10.06 -11.60 2.96
N ASP A 21 -10.55 -12.83 3.08
CA ASP A 21 -9.82 -14.04 2.66
C ASP A 21 -9.50 -14.03 1.15
N SER A 22 -10.40 -13.50 0.32
CA SER A 22 -10.19 -13.38 -1.13
C SER A 22 -9.02 -12.47 -1.51
N ASP A 23 -8.58 -11.56 -0.64
CA ASP A 23 -7.42 -10.72 -0.89
C ASP A 23 -6.12 -11.52 -0.94
N PHE A 24 -6.09 -12.69 -0.28
CA PHE A 24 -4.94 -13.60 -0.26
C PHE A 24 -4.97 -14.65 -1.38
N SER A 25 -6.01 -14.64 -2.22
CA SER A 25 -6.14 -15.59 -3.33
C SER A 25 -5.35 -15.15 -4.56
N LYS A 26 -4.37 -15.96 -4.95
CA LYS A 26 -3.50 -15.71 -6.09
C LYS A 26 -4.25 -15.65 -7.41
N SER A 27 -5.28 -16.50 -7.58
CA SER A 27 -6.05 -16.55 -8.83
C SER A 27 -6.76 -15.26 -9.16
N GLU A 28 -6.97 -14.39 -8.17
CA GLU A 28 -7.79 -13.19 -8.33
C GLU A 28 -6.95 -11.91 -8.43
N TRP A 29 -5.95 -11.75 -7.56
CA TRP A 29 -5.22 -10.48 -7.43
C TRP A 29 -3.72 -10.56 -7.73
N TRP A 30 -3.13 -11.76 -7.68
CA TRP A 30 -1.68 -11.95 -7.66
C TRP A 30 -1.16 -12.68 -8.89
N MET A 31 -1.13 -11.97 -10.03
CA MET A 31 -0.77 -12.55 -11.32
C MET A 31 0.75 -12.68 -11.56
N THR A 32 1.56 -11.90 -10.85
CA THR A 32 3.02 -11.88 -11.03
C THR A 32 3.71 -12.48 -9.82
N GLU A 33 4.59 -13.45 -10.06
CA GLU A 33 5.37 -14.08 -9.01
C GLU A 33 6.27 -13.06 -8.31
N PRO A 34 6.17 -12.90 -6.98
CA PRO A 34 7.02 -11.98 -6.23
C PRO A 34 8.38 -12.62 -5.91
N ILE A 35 9.38 -11.77 -5.67
CA ILE A 35 10.77 -12.19 -5.47
C ILE A 35 10.96 -13.23 -4.36
N TYR A 36 10.16 -13.16 -3.28
CA TYR A 36 10.26 -14.12 -2.17
C TYR A 36 9.85 -15.55 -2.59
N VAL A 37 8.90 -15.68 -3.52
CA VAL A 37 8.50 -16.98 -4.07
C VAL A 37 9.59 -17.50 -5.01
N THR A 38 10.12 -16.65 -5.88
CA THR A 38 11.23 -17.01 -6.78
C THR A 38 12.45 -17.47 -5.98
N ALA A 39 12.79 -16.76 -4.90
CA ALA A 39 13.89 -17.13 -4.00
C ALA A 39 13.65 -18.50 -3.34
N THR A 40 12.46 -18.74 -2.78
CA THR A 40 12.13 -20.05 -2.19
C THR A 40 12.21 -21.17 -3.23
N LYS A 41 11.72 -20.96 -4.46
CA LYS A 41 11.85 -21.95 -5.56
C LYS A 41 13.31 -22.23 -5.92
N ALA A 42 14.17 -21.22 -5.82
CA ALA A 42 15.61 -21.35 -5.99
C ALA A 42 16.32 -21.98 -4.76
N LYS A 43 15.56 -22.51 -3.79
CA LYS A 43 16.03 -23.14 -2.55
C LYS A 43 16.68 -22.18 -1.55
N ALA A 44 16.46 -20.87 -1.71
CA ALA A 44 16.85 -19.90 -0.71
C ALA A 44 15.89 -19.95 0.49
N SER A 45 16.42 -19.84 1.70
CA SER A 45 15.64 -19.69 2.91
C SER A 45 15.11 -18.25 3.02
N VAL A 46 13.80 -18.08 3.24
CA VAL A 46 13.14 -16.76 3.16
C VAL A 46 12.33 -16.46 4.41
N ALA A 47 12.60 -15.30 5.02
CA ALA A 47 11.85 -14.75 6.15
C ALA A 47 11.20 -13.42 5.79
N MET A 48 9.91 -13.26 6.12
CA MET A 48 9.15 -12.03 5.88
C MET A 48 8.57 -11.52 7.20
N PHE A 49 8.76 -10.23 7.46
CA PHE A 49 8.26 -9.52 8.62
C PHE A 49 7.37 -8.36 8.19
N PHE A 50 6.15 -8.34 8.72
CA PHE A 50 5.14 -7.29 8.57
C PHE A 50 4.62 -7.06 7.16
N PHE A 51 4.89 -7.98 6.22
CA PHE A 51 4.27 -7.98 4.90
C PHE A 51 2.98 -8.83 4.95
N PRO A 52 1.79 -8.25 4.72
CA PRO A 52 0.56 -9.05 4.61
C PRO A 52 0.61 -10.04 3.43
N GLU A 53 1.39 -9.75 2.39
CA GLU A 53 1.57 -10.57 1.20
C GLU A 53 2.15 -11.97 1.49
N CYS A 54 2.80 -12.16 2.65
CA CYS A 54 3.32 -13.48 2.99
C CYS A 54 2.22 -14.52 3.26
N ASN A 55 0.97 -14.09 3.44
CA ASN A 55 -0.22 -14.97 3.57
C ASN A 55 -0.89 -15.30 2.23
N VAL A 56 -0.48 -14.67 1.13
CA VAL A 56 -1.01 -15.01 -0.20
C VAL A 56 -0.64 -16.47 -0.52
N ASP A 57 -1.56 -17.22 -1.11
CA ASP A 57 -1.48 -18.66 -1.40
C ASP A 57 -0.47 -19.04 -2.52
N TRP A 58 0.73 -18.47 -2.47
CA TRP A 58 1.85 -18.84 -3.30
C TRP A 58 2.44 -20.19 -2.89
N ALA A 59 2.82 -20.98 -3.90
CA ALA A 59 3.55 -22.23 -3.72
C ALA A 59 4.92 -22.18 -4.42
N PRO A 60 6.02 -22.44 -3.69
CA PRO A 60 6.13 -22.64 -2.25
C PRO A 60 5.98 -21.32 -1.44
N PRO A 61 5.52 -21.39 -0.17
CA PRO A 61 5.46 -20.22 0.71
C PRO A 61 6.86 -19.84 1.25
N PRO A 62 7.05 -18.64 1.83
CA PRO A 62 8.26 -18.33 2.57
C PRO A 62 8.43 -19.25 3.79
N HIS A 63 9.68 -19.45 4.25
CA HIS A 63 9.99 -20.33 5.38
C HIS A 63 9.53 -19.74 6.72
N LEU A 64 9.55 -18.40 6.83
CA LEU A 64 8.99 -17.66 7.96
C LEU A 64 8.12 -16.52 7.45
N CYS A 65 6.87 -16.45 7.92
CA CYS A 65 5.92 -15.37 7.66
C CYS A 65 5.44 -14.82 9.00
N VAL A 66 5.81 -13.58 9.29
CA VAL A 66 5.30 -12.81 10.43
C VAL A 66 4.42 -11.69 9.86
N PRO A 67 3.08 -11.84 9.82
CA PRO A 67 2.19 -10.82 9.28
C PRO A 67 2.17 -9.54 10.17
N PRO A 68 1.57 -8.43 9.69
CA PRO A 68 1.35 -7.24 10.50
C PRO A 68 0.70 -7.56 11.85
N ARG A 69 1.26 -7.00 12.94
CA ARG A 69 0.82 -7.32 14.30
C ARG A 69 -0.26 -6.36 14.76
N LYS A 70 -1.21 -6.87 15.53
CA LYS A 70 -2.29 -6.07 16.16
C LYS A 70 -1.84 -5.33 17.42
N ASP A 71 -0.68 -5.68 17.97
CA ASP A 71 -0.14 -5.08 19.20
C ASP A 71 0.70 -3.81 18.95
N GLY A 72 0.79 -3.34 17.70
CA GLY A 72 1.55 -2.15 17.32
C GLY A 72 3.07 -2.32 17.36
N MET A 73 3.60 -3.51 17.66
CA MET A 73 5.03 -3.75 17.58
C MET A 73 5.48 -3.80 16.13
N THR A 74 6.53 -3.05 15.82
CA THR A 74 7.12 -2.97 14.48
C THR A 74 8.62 -3.19 14.54
N PHE A 75 9.30 -3.11 13.40
CA PHE A 75 10.76 -3.16 13.33
C PHE A 75 11.46 -2.12 14.23
N ALA A 76 10.78 -1.03 14.60
CA ALA A 76 11.29 -0.03 15.52
C ALA A 76 11.40 -0.51 16.98
N ASP A 77 10.71 -1.59 17.39
CA ASP A 77 10.87 -2.19 18.72
C ASP A 77 12.20 -2.96 18.79
N GLU A 78 12.98 -2.70 19.84
CA GLU A 78 14.32 -3.29 20.00
C GLU A 78 14.32 -4.83 19.99
N ARG A 79 13.31 -5.47 20.61
CA ARG A 79 13.21 -6.94 20.66
C ARG A 79 12.91 -7.49 19.27
N ILE A 80 12.04 -6.81 18.52
CA ILE A 80 11.72 -7.16 17.14
C ILE A 80 12.94 -6.98 16.24
N ALA A 81 13.65 -5.86 16.36
CA ALA A 81 14.88 -5.62 15.60
C ALA A 81 15.92 -6.74 15.84
N LYS A 82 16.07 -7.21 17.08
CA LYS A 82 16.94 -8.37 17.40
C LYS A 82 16.49 -9.66 16.71
N ILE A 83 15.18 -9.93 16.67
CA ILE A 83 14.63 -11.11 15.97
C ILE A 83 14.92 -11.02 14.47
N VAL A 84 14.73 -9.85 13.86
CA VAL A 84 15.03 -9.62 12.44
C VAL A 84 16.53 -9.82 12.17
N VAL A 85 17.41 -9.26 13.01
CA VAL A 85 18.86 -9.47 12.92
C VAL A 85 19.20 -10.96 12.98
N GLU A 86 18.60 -11.73 13.88
CA GLU A 86 18.85 -13.17 13.97
C GLU A 86 18.35 -13.93 12.74
N ALA A 87 17.22 -13.51 12.16
CA ALA A 87 16.73 -14.08 10.91
C ALA A 87 17.75 -13.92 9.76
N THR A 88 18.50 -12.80 9.71
CA THR A 88 19.55 -12.60 8.68
C THR A 88 20.75 -13.56 8.80
N LYS A 89 20.86 -14.32 9.89
CA LYS A 89 21.92 -15.34 10.06
C LYS A 89 21.47 -16.72 9.59
N THR A 90 20.16 -16.92 9.46
CA THR A 90 19.54 -18.24 9.21
C THR A 90 18.74 -18.29 7.91
N HIS A 91 18.53 -17.14 7.26
CA HIS A 91 17.78 -17.00 6.03
C HIS A 91 18.59 -16.20 5.00
N ASP A 92 18.50 -16.59 3.74
CA ASP A 92 19.20 -15.97 2.61
C ASP A 92 18.51 -14.67 2.15
N LEU A 93 17.19 -14.57 2.33
CA LEU A 93 16.41 -13.36 2.06
C LEU A 93 15.54 -13.02 3.26
N VAL A 94 15.72 -11.81 3.80
CA VAL A 94 14.88 -11.25 4.85
C VAL A 94 14.20 -9.99 4.34
N LEU A 95 12.87 -9.99 4.34
CA LEU A 95 12.05 -8.83 3.95
C LEU A 95 11.37 -8.26 5.18
N VAL A 96 11.45 -6.93 5.35
CA VAL A 96 10.82 -6.21 6.47
C VAL A 96 9.99 -5.05 5.94
N HIS A 97 8.71 -5.00 6.29
CA HIS A 97 7.84 -3.86 6.03
C HIS A 97 7.72 -2.98 7.28
N HIS A 98 7.70 -1.66 7.11
CA HIS A 98 7.59 -0.71 8.21
C HIS A 98 6.68 0.47 7.84
N SER A 99 5.39 0.37 8.17
CA SER A 99 4.36 1.35 7.82
C SER A 99 4.28 2.54 8.78
N SER A 100 4.82 2.44 10.01
CA SER A 100 4.60 3.42 11.08
C SER A 100 5.10 4.83 10.74
N ILE A 101 6.19 4.96 9.98
CA ILE A 101 6.67 6.27 9.49
C ILE A 101 5.59 6.93 8.62
N ARG A 102 5.01 6.18 7.67
CA ARG A 102 3.95 6.71 6.78
C ARG A 102 2.72 7.10 7.59
N GLU A 103 2.29 6.26 8.53
CA GLU A 103 1.12 6.51 9.38
C GLU A 103 1.31 7.77 10.24
N GLN A 104 2.47 7.94 10.87
CA GLN A 104 2.76 9.13 11.67
C GLN A 104 2.80 10.39 10.81
N ILE A 105 3.50 10.35 9.66
CA ILE A 105 3.61 11.52 8.77
C ILE A 105 2.25 11.88 8.16
N ALA A 106 1.42 10.89 7.81
CA ALA A 106 0.07 11.11 7.30
C ALA A 106 -0.83 11.82 8.33
N ASN A 107 -0.67 11.52 9.62
CA ASN A 107 -1.45 12.14 10.70
C ASN A 107 -1.02 13.60 10.99
N ILE A 108 0.28 13.90 10.96
CA ILE A 108 0.78 15.26 11.25
C ILE A 108 0.81 16.18 10.01
N GLY A 109 0.86 15.59 8.82
CA GLY A 109 1.05 16.28 7.55
C GLY A 109 2.55 16.43 7.18
N PRO A 110 2.97 16.11 5.94
CA PRO A 110 4.37 16.23 5.49
C PRO A 110 5.04 17.57 5.82
N LYS A 111 4.34 18.70 5.68
CA LYS A 111 4.87 20.03 6.01
C LYS A 111 5.22 20.22 7.48
N ASN A 112 4.55 19.49 8.38
CA ASN A 112 4.76 19.58 9.83
C ASN A 112 5.70 18.47 10.34
N ALA A 113 6.09 17.53 9.48
CA ALA A 113 7.01 16.46 9.83
C ALA A 113 8.43 17.01 9.99
N ASN A 114 8.99 16.86 11.19
CA ASN A 114 10.37 17.18 11.53
C ASN A 114 10.83 16.25 12.67
N GLU A 115 12.09 16.35 13.08
CA GLU A 115 12.69 15.50 14.13
C GLU A 115 11.87 15.45 15.44
N ARG A 116 11.14 16.53 15.80
CA ARG A 116 10.33 16.55 17.03
C ARG A 116 8.98 15.88 16.89
N THR A 117 8.43 15.82 15.67
CA THR A 117 7.04 15.37 15.41
C THR A 117 6.99 14.02 14.70
N ALA A 118 8.00 13.68 13.92
CA ALA A 118 8.14 12.44 13.16
C ALA A 118 9.07 11.44 13.87
N THR A 119 8.83 11.21 15.15
CA THR A 119 9.70 10.39 16.03
C THR A 119 9.85 8.93 15.60
N GLU A 120 8.96 8.39 14.76
CA GLU A 120 9.12 7.03 14.20
C GLU A 120 10.31 6.93 13.24
N VAL A 121 10.71 8.04 12.61
CA VAL A 121 11.91 8.08 11.76
C VAL A 121 13.16 7.78 12.59
N ASP A 122 13.28 8.40 13.77
CA ASP A 122 14.42 8.18 14.67
C ASP A 122 14.44 6.76 15.23
N LYS A 123 13.28 6.22 15.61
CA LYS A 123 13.20 4.84 16.11
C LYS A 123 13.56 3.83 15.03
N PHE A 124 13.07 4.04 13.80
CA PHE A 124 13.45 3.22 12.65
C PHE A 124 14.95 3.32 12.37
N GLN A 125 15.54 4.52 12.42
CA GLN A 125 16.98 4.71 12.24
C GLN A 125 17.78 3.90 13.26
N GLN A 126 17.41 3.94 14.54
CA GLN A 126 18.08 3.14 15.57
C GLN A 126 17.97 1.63 15.30
N ALA A 127 16.82 1.15 14.82
CA ALA A 127 16.67 -0.26 14.44
C ALA A 127 17.53 -0.61 13.22
N LEU A 128 17.60 0.27 12.22
CA LEU A 128 18.41 0.13 11.02
C LEU A 128 19.92 0.15 11.32
N GLU A 129 20.36 0.97 12.29
CA GLU A 129 21.75 1.00 12.76
C GLU A 129 22.21 -0.37 13.25
N ARG A 130 21.33 -1.16 13.88
CA ARG A 130 21.64 -2.54 14.30
C ARG A 130 21.88 -3.46 13.10
N LEU A 131 21.05 -3.37 12.06
CA LEU A 131 21.24 -4.16 10.83
C LEU A 131 22.50 -3.74 10.06
N THR A 132 22.72 -2.43 9.91
CA THR A 132 23.88 -1.91 9.19
C THR A 132 25.18 -2.16 9.94
N ALA A 133 25.18 -2.19 11.27
CA ALA A 133 26.31 -2.67 12.06
C ALA A 133 26.66 -4.12 11.75
N GLN A 134 25.66 -5.01 11.66
CA GLN A 134 25.88 -6.40 11.26
C GLN A 134 26.46 -6.48 9.84
N ALA A 135 25.95 -5.71 8.89
CA ALA A 135 26.45 -5.69 7.51
C ALA A 135 27.90 -5.18 7.38
N ARG A 136 28.39 -4.37 8.34
CA ARG A 136 29.81 -3.94 8.38
C ARG A 136 30.74 -5.05 8.85
N GLU A 137 30.26 -5.94 9.71
CA GLU A 137 31.04 -7.06 10.26
C GLU A 137 30.94 -8.32 9.39
N ARG A 138 29.81 -8.46 8.67
CA ARG A 138 29.44 -9.64 7.88
C ARG A 138 29.52 -9.35 6.39
N ILE A 139 30.46 -10.01 5.70
CA ILE A 139 30.61 -9.90 4.24
C ILE A 139 29.46 -10.56 3.47
N ASP A 140 28.65 -11.39 4.13
CA ASP A 140 27.54 -12.14 3.57
C ASP A 140 26.19 -11.41 3.69
N LEU A 141 26.14 -10.21 4.28
CA LEU A 141 24.91 -9.46 4.49
C LEU A 141 24.86 -8.18 3.66
N ASN A 142 23.95 -8.13 2.70
CA ASN A 142 23.61 -6.92 1.94
C ASN A 142 22.29 -6.33 2.47
N VAL A 143 22.28 -5.03 2.74
CA VAL A 143 21.09 -4.32 3.24
C VAL A 143 20.62 -3.30 2.21
N ILE A 144 19.36 -3.41 1.80
CA ILE A 144 18.70 -2.48 0.89
C ILE A 144 17.52 -1.86 1.63
N VAL A 145 17.48 -0.53 1.66
CA VAL A 145 16.36 0.24 2.23
C VAL A 145 15.72 1.05 1.13
N VAL A 146 14.43 0.88 0.92
CA VAL A 146 13.66 1.57 -0.12
C VAL A 146 12.36 2.09 0.44
N SER A 147 11.93 3.26 -0.03
CA SER A 147 10.56 3.74 0.13
C SER A 147 9.82 3.57 -1.18
N PRO A 148 8.68 2.86 -1.22
CA PRO A 148 7.95 2.62 -2.47
C PRO A 148 7.32 3.90 -3.04
N HIS A 149 7.07 4.91 -2.20
CA HIS A 149 6.50 6.20 -2.60
C HIS A 149 6.79 7.30 -1.56
N GLY A 150 6.43 8.54 -1.88
CA GLY A 150 6.48 9.69 -0.98
C GLY A 150 5.11 10.07 -0.41
N LEU A 151 5.03 11.23 0.23
CA LEU A 151 3.81 11.85 0.73
C LEU A 151 3.77 13.33 0.30
N VAL A 152 2.57 13.86 0.10
CA VAL A 152 2.33 15.27 -0.24
C VAL A 152 1.13 15.79 0.53
N ASP A 153 1.20 17.01 1.04
CA ASP A 153 0.06 17.66 1.70
C ASP A 153 -1.08 17.92 0.71
N VAL A 154 -2.31 17.71 1.17
CA VAL A 154 -3.53 18.07 0.43
C VAL A 154 -4.30 19.12 1.23
N PRO A 155 -4.20 20.41 0.89
CA PRO A 155 -4.99 21.46 1.53
C PRO A 155 -6.49 21.18 1.38
N ARG A 156 -7.31 21.50 2.39
CA ARG A 156 -8.78 21.31 2.33
C ARG A 156 -9.40 21.91 1.05
N ARG A 157 -8.94 23.09 0.63
CA ARG A 157 -9.38 23.76 -0.62
C ARG A 157 -9.05 23.01 -1.93
N ASN A 158 -8.17 22.02 -1.87
CA ASN A 158 -7.77 21.17 -3.00
C ASN A 158 -8.46 19.80 -3.00
N VAL A 159 -9.32 19.54 -2.01
CA VAL A 159 -10.22 18.38 -2.05
C VAL A 159 -11.33 18.66 -3.05
N ARG A 160 -11.59 17.70 -3.95
CA ARG A 160 -12.62 17.77 -4.99
C ARG A 160 -13.65 16.68 -4.72
N VAL A 161 -14.90 17.08 -4.56
CA VAL A 161 -16.02 16.16 -4.33
C VAL A 161 -16.57 15.76 -5.69
N LEU A 162 -16.47 14.48 -6.04
CA LEU A 162 -16.85 13.96 -7.35
C LEU A 162 -18.32 14.23 -7.69
N ASP A 163 -19.19 14.17 -6.68
CA ASP A 163 -20.63 14.40 -6.78
C ASP A 163 -20.99 15.78 -7.37
N ASP A 164 -20.09 16.78 -7.23
CA ASP A 164 -20.28 18.13 -7.79
C ASP A 164 -20.03 18.19 -9.31
N TYR A 165 -19.34 17.18 -9.87
CA TYR A 165 -18.90 17.17 -11.27
C TYR A 165 -19.60 16.08 -12.09
N LEU A 166 -20.16 15.06 -11.43
CA LEU A 166 -20.76 13.91 -12.09
C LEU A 166 -22.03 13.44 -11.34
N PRO A 167 -23.16 13.25 -12.04
CA PRO A 167 -24.33 12.61 -11.44
C PRO A 167 -24.00 11.16 -11.02
N MET A 168 -24.09 10.88 -9.73
CA MET A 168 -23.64 9.61 -9.16
C MET A 168 -24.49 8.42 -9.63
N GLU A 169 -25.71 8.65 -10.11
CA GLU A 169 -26.59 7.65 -10.74
C GLU A 169 -26.04 7.07 -12.06
N LEU A 170 -25.04 7.73 -12.66
CA LEU A 170 -24.33 7.21 -13.83
C LEU A 170 -23.30 6.14 -13.47
N LEU A 171 -22.96 6.03 -12.18
CA LEU A 171 -21.97 5.08 -11.68
C LEU A 171 -22.66 3.87 -11.04
N GLN A 172 -22.23 2.69 -11.45
CA GLN A 172 -22.50 1.46 -10.73
C GLN A 172 -21.68 1.41 -9.43
N MET A 173 -20.41 1.84 -9.49
CA MET A 173 -19.51 1.79 -8.35
C MET A 173 -18.43 2.88 -8.46
N SER A 174 -17.94 3.34 -7.30
CA SER A 174 -16.73 4.14 -7.22
C SER A 174 -15.84 3.60 -6.10
N VAL A 175 -14.58 3.30 -6.39
CA VAL A 175 -13.64 2.69 -5.43
C VAL A 175 -12.44 3.60 -5.20
N GLY A 176 -12.01 3.69 -3.95
CA GLY A 176 -10.90 4.53 -3.54
C GLY A 176 -11.28 6.01 -3.32
N SER A 177 -10.35 6.73 -2.71
CA SER A 177 -10.39 8.17 -2.46
C SER A 177 -8.97 8.70 -2.38
N GLY A 178 -8.79 10.02 -2.54
CA GLY A 178 -7.47 10.64 -2.49
C GLY A 178 -6.86 10.81 -3.88
N ALA A 179 -5.64 10.29 -4.08
CA ALA A 179 -4.86 10.51 -5.29
C ALA A 179 -5.39 9.74 -6.52
N VAL A 180 -6.02 8.58 -6.30
CA VAL A 180 -6.56 7.73 -7.36
C VAL A 180 -7.96 7.27 -6.98
N LYS A 181 -8.88 7.30 -7.95
CA LYS A 181 -10.25 6.81 -7.76
C LYS A 181 -10.72 6.05 -9.01
N GLN A 182 -11.26 4.85 -8.81
CA GLN A 182 -11.83 4.02 -9.86
C GLN A 182 -13.31 4.33 -10.03
N LEU A 183 -13.77 4.46 -11.27
CA LEU A 183 -15.19 4.65 -11.60
C LEU A 183 -15.66 3.50 -12.47
N VAL A 184 -16.79 2.90 -12.10
CA VAL A 184 -17.48 1.89 -12.90
C VAL A 184 -18.79 2.50 -13.35
N ALA A 185 -18.90 2.78 -14.65
CA ALA A 185 -20.11 3.31 -15.25
C ALA A 185 -21.23 2.26 -15.25
N MET A 186 -22.48 2.71 -15.14
CA MET A 186 -23.63 1.89 -15.50
C MET A 186 -23.54 1.45 -16.97
N PRO A 187 -24.03 0.26 -17.34
CA PRO A 187 -24.00 -0.22 -18.71
C PRO A 187 -24.55 0.81 -19.72
N GLY A 188 -23.76 1.13 -20.75
CA GLY A 188 -24.11 2.11 -21.77
C GLY A 188 -23.98 3.58 -21.34
N LYS A 189 -23.55 3.89 -20.11
CA LYS A 189 -23.42 5.26 -19.59
C LYS A 189 -22.01 5.84 -19.66
N THR A 190 -21.00 5.07 -20.09
CA THR A 190 -19.60 5.50 -20.18
C THR A 190 -19.42 6.82 -20.94
N HIS A 191 -20.12 7.00 -22.06
CA HIS A 191 -20.07 8.24 -22.86
C HIS A 191 -20.66 9.48 -22.16
N GLN A 192 -21.50 9.28 -21.12
CA GLN A 192 -22.16 10.36 -20.37
C GLN A 192 -21.29 10.88 -19.22
N ILE A 193 -20.28 10.10 -18.82
CA ILE A 193 -19.29 10.49 -17.81
C ILE A 193 -18.24 11.45 -18.42
N GLY A 194 -18.25 11.62 -19.74
CA GLY A 194 -17.51 12.63 -20.49
C GLY A 194 -16.22 12.13 -21.13
N ASP A 195 -15.69 12.94 -22.03
CA ASP A 195 -14.32 12.81 -22.54
C ASP A 195 -13.36 13.21 -21.41
N LEU A 196 -13.05 12.27 -20.51
CA LEU A 196 -11.95 12.47 -19.58
C LEU A 196 -10.68 12.76 -20.40
N PRO A 197 -9.84 13.74 -20.01
CA PRO A 197 -8.64 14.07 -20.78
C PRO A 197 -7.78 12.81 -21.01
N GLU A 198 -7.11 12.71 -22.15
CA GLU A 198 -6.46 11.46 -22.59
C GLU A 198 -5.48 10.85 -21.56
N TRP A 199 -4.87 11.67 -20.71
CA TRP A 199 -3.98 11.26 -19.60
C TRP A 199 -4.70 10.66 -18.37
N TYR A 200 -6.03 10.64 -18.35
CA TYR A 200 -6.86 9.94 -17.36
C TYR A 200 -7.29 8.54 -17.80
N HIS A 201 -7.01 8.15 -19.05
CA HIS A 201 -7.38 6.82 -19.55
C HIS A 201 -6.28 5.81 -19.24
N TYR A 202 -6.43 5.04 -18.16
CA TYR A 202 -5.73 3.76 -18.04
C TYR A 202 -6.36 2.76 -19.02
N LYS A 203 -5.96 2.81 -20.30
CA LYS A 203 -6.44 1.84 -21.29
C LYS A 203 -5.86 0.45 -21.00
N LYS A 204 -6.76 -0.53 -20.86
CA LYS A 204 -6.54 -2.00 -20.90
C LYS A 204 -5.89 -2.63 -19.66
N SER A 205 -6.67 -2.89 -18.62
CA SER A 205 -6.38 -3.96 -17.66
C SER A 205 -7.65 -4.76 -17.34
N ALA A 206 -7.51 -6.05 -17.03
CA ALA A 206 -8.62 -6.87 -16.57
C ALA A 206 -9.11 -6.47 -15.16
N THR A 207 -8.28 -5.77 -14.40
CA THR A 207 -8.52 -5.35 -13.00
C THR A 207 -8.64 -3.83 -12.83
N VAL A 208 -8.48 -3.06 -13.90
CA VAL A 208 -8.73 -1.61 -13.90
C VAL A 208 -10.01 -1.36 -14.71
N PRO A 209 -11.02 -0.67 -14.15
CA PRO A 209 -12.16 -0.24 -14.95
C PRO A 209 -11.74 0.80 -15.99
N ASP A 210 -12.54 0.96 -17.03
CA ASP A 210 -12.21 1.84 -18.16
C ASP A 210 -12.01 3.32 -17.74
N LEU A 211 -12.47 3.71 -16.55
CA LEU A 211 -12.39 5.07 -16.03
C LEU A 211 -11.64 5.10 -14.68
N VAL A 212 -10.48 5.75 -14.66
CA VAL A 212 -9.67 6.01 -13.47
C VAL A 212 -9.37 7.50 -13.39
N LEU A 213 -9.67 8.11 -12.25
CA LEU A 213 -9.31 9.49 -11.97
C LEU A 213 -7.98 9.53 -11.21
N VAL A 214 -7.06 10.38 -11.67
CA VAL A 214 -5.76 10.61 -11.03
C VAL A 214 -5.64 12.09 -10.66
N ALA A 215 -5.63 12.39 -9.37
CA ALA A 215 -5.48 13.75 -8.90
C ALA A 215 -4.07 14.28 -9.22
N GLN A 216 -3.97 15.58 -9.50
CA GLN A 216 -2.67 16.24 -9.55
C GLN A 216 -2.04 16.25 -8.14
N PRO A 217 -0.70 16.28 -8.01
CA PRO A 217 -0.05 16.40 -6.72
C PRO A 217 -0.63 17.55 -5.87
N GLY A 218 -0.95 17.28 -4.61
CA GLY A 218 -1.58 18.23 -3.70
C GLY A 218 -3.10 18.38 -3.85
N TYR A 219 -3.75 17.56 -4.67
CA TYR A 219 -5.19 17.43 -4.78
C TYR A 219 -5.67 16.03 -4.35
N ALA A 220 -6.93 15.94 -3.95
CA ALA A 220 -7.60 14.68 -3.64
C ALA A 220 -9.00 14.66 -4.22
N ILE A 221 -9.45 13.48 -4.63
CA ILE A 221 -10.81 13.23 -5.14
C ILE A 221 -11.55 12.36 -4.13
N VAL A 222 -12.72 12.81 -3.69
CA VAL A 222 -13.56 12.11 -2.70
C VAL A 222 -15.01 12.07 -3.17
N THR A 223 -15.84 11.27 -2.53
CA THR A 223 -17.31 11.34 -2.65
C THR A 223 -17.90 11.93 -1.37
N VAL A 224 -19.13 12.44 -1.44
CA VAL A 224 -19.84 12.98 -0.25
C VAL A 224 -19.87 11.95 0.89
N SER A 225 -20.10 10.68 0.57
CA SER A 225 -20.12 9.58 1.54
C SER A 225 -18.84 9.43 2.36
N VAL A 226 -17.69 9.77 1.77
CA VAL A 226 -16.36 9.67 2.41
C VAL A 226 -15.95 11.01 3.04
N LEU A 227 -16.44 12.14 2.50
CA LEU A 227 -16.14 13.47 3.01
C LEU A 227 -16.54 13.64 4.48
N ALA A 228 -17.70 13.10 4.89
CA ALA A 228 -18.17 13.14 6.28
C ALA A 228 -17.21 12.41 7.24
N THR A 229 -16.64 11.28 6.80
CA THR A 229 -15.63 10.55 7.58
C THR A 229 -14.31 11.32 7.64
N ILE A 230 -13.87 11.89 6.53
CA ILE A 230 -12.62 12.65 6.45
C ILE A 230 -12.69 13.90 7.35
N LEU A 231 -13.77 14.69 7.29
CA LEU A 231 -13.91 15.92 8.08
C LEU A 231 -13.78 15.67 9.59
N ASN A 232 -14.27 14.53 10.10
CA ASN A 232 -14.14 14.15 11.51
C ASN A 232 -12.71 13.79 11.95
N PHE A 233 -11.78 13.52 11.02
CA PHE A 233 -10.35 13.30 11.33
C PHE A 233 -9.53 14.60 11.36
N TRP A 234 -10.11 15.73 10.94
CA TRP A 234 -9.41 17.01 10.86
C TRP A 234 -9.88 18.05 11.90
N ASP A 235 -10.68 17.63 12.88
CA ASP A 235 -11.07 18.39 14.08
C ASP A 235 -10.34 17.83 15.32
#